data_AF-A0A4Q4WH63-F1
#
_entry.id   AF-A0A4Q4WH63-F1
#
_cell.length_a   1.000
_cell.length_b   1.000
_cell.length_c   1.000
_cell.angle_alpha   90.00
_cell.angle_beta   90.00
_cell.angle_gamma   90.00
#
_symmetry.space_group_name_H-M   'P 1'
#
loop_
_entity.id
_entity.type
_entity.pdbx_description
1 polymer ?
#
loop_
_entity_poly.entity_id
_entity_poly.type
_entity_poly.pdbx_seq_one_letter_code
_entity_poly.pdbx_strand_id
1 'polypeptide(L)'
;MTSNHASSFPNAFEMVTNARTGTADVEDVYFMYNERLRIHLIDTPGFDDTNRSDVVVLQDISHWLTASFKNKIRLSGIIFLHRILDPRMTGSARRNLLMFKKLCGPNAYKSVVLATTMWSKVDLAVGEKRERQLTEKDDYWGAMYNKGSRVFRYLNNLNSAREIIDHILSLHKEVTLSIQDEIVNQGKEIEDTSAAVELNAEIIRERKKHQEELAAMKEQMQEAIEMRDREMQENFQLEIEELQSKIEKGVAEQRKLTESLEEVHKRKEAEFHAFKEHIQRQQEEERQRYQRDLEQQRRQAKEQEETLRKWYDTEFRRLAEEQAIRAERERKREEELRRRHEEDLRRMREEQALRLEKESRLEEELRNRYEAEKLRLAQEQAHRHERTDKEVREAERRRAASEEANQRALERERERAEREQQAARERHEREMEKIRLDREREMEKFRLEKEREERQYHADMEKQRRNNEAREHAMAEENRKKQQQMQEILDRKESKSQNPATYWHGAADKAFSSKLPRGYEGSRPSGR
;
A
#
# COMPACT_ATOMS: atom_id res chain seq x y z
N MET A 1 29.80 -7.46 -24.05
CA MET A 1 30.15 -7.17 -25.45
C MET A 1 28.85 -7.03 -26.23
N THR A 2 28.67 -5.96 -27.01
CA THR A 2 27.43 -5.68 -27.75
C THR A 2 27.51 -6.27 -29.16
N SER A 3 27.00 -7.50 -29.33
CA SER A 3 26.95 -8.19 -30.62
C SER A 3 25.73 -7.75 -31.44
N ASN A 4 25.91 -6.73 -32.29
CA ASN A 4 24.93 -6.34 -33.31
C ASN A 4 24.57 -7.55 -34.19
N HIS A 5 23.42 -8.19 -33.91
CA HIS A 5 22.82 -9.16 -34.82
C HIS A 5 22.07 -8.39 -35.90
N ALA A 6 22.81 -7.92 -36.90
CA ALA A 6 22.21 -7.49 -38.15
C ALA A 6 21.54 -8.70 -38.80
N SER A 7 20.20 -8.71 -38.82
CA SER A 7 19.39 -9.76 -39.43
C SER A 7 19.54 -9.70 -40.95
N SER A 8 20.61 -10.33 -41.46
CA SER A 8 20.92 -10.43 -42.89
C SER A 8 19.95 -11.40 -43.58
N PHE A 9 18.70 -10.96 -43.79
CA PHE A 9 17.80 -11.61 -44.73
C PHE A 9 18.45 -11.63 -46.13
N PRO A 10 18.44 -12.77 -46.84
CA PRO A 10 19.02 -12.83 -48.17
C PRO A 10 18.23 -11.96 -49.15
N ASN A 11 18.93 -11.21 -50.01
CA ASN A 11 18.31 -10.49 -51.12
C ASN A 11 17.72 -11.51 -52.13
N ALA A 12 16.45 -11.86 -51.96
CA ALA A 12 15.71 -12.74 -52.85
C ALA A 12 15.37 -12.01 -54.17
N PHE A 13 16.37 -11.88 -55.04
CA PHE A 13 16.26 -11.34 -56.40
C PHE A 13 16.89 -12.28 -57.44
N GLU A 14 16.69 -13.60 -57.27
CA GLU A 14 16.93 -14.59 -58.32
C GLU A 14 15.86 -14.44 -59.42
N MET A 15 16.10 -13.56 -60.38
CA MET A 15 15.33 -13.52 -61.62
C MET A 15 15.68 -14.73 -62.49
N VAL A 16 14.77 -15.70 -62.57
CA VAL A 16 14.89 -16.86 -63.47
C VAL A 16 14.54 -16.45 -64.90
N THR A 17 15.42 -15.68 -65.55
CA THR A 17 15.23 -15.21 -66.93
C THR A 17 16.00 -16.07 -67.92
N ASN A 18 15.33 -17.09 -68.49
CA ASN A 18 15.78 -17.76 -69.71
C ASN A 18 15.53 -16.83 -70.92
N ALA A 19 16.33 -15.77 -71.04
CA ALA A 19 16.22 -14.77 -72.11
C ALA A 19 16.57 -15.35 -73.49
N ARG A 20 15.62 -16.09 -74.07
CA ARG A 20 15.60 -16.47 -75.48
C ARG A 20 15.21 -15.25 -76.33
N THR A 21 15.45 -15.34 -77.64
CA THR A 21 15.20 -14.24 -78.57
C THR A 21 13.71 -14.08 -78.87
N GLY A 22 13.05 -13.19 -78.13
CA GLY A 22 11.66 -12.78 -78.33
C GLY A 22 10.66 -13.53 -77.44
N THR A 23 9.77 -12.78 -76.80
CA THR A 23 8.64 -13.28 -76.00
C THR A 23 7.53 -13.72 -76.95
N ALA A 24 7.26 -15.03 -77.03
CA ALA A 24 6.41 -15.61 -78.07
C ALA A 24 4.91 -15.69 -77.70
N ASP A 25 4.62 -15.88 -76.41
CA ASP A 25 3.29 -15.89 -75.79
C ASP A 25 3.30 -14.95 -74.56
N VAL A 26 2.15 -14.71 -73.92
CA VAL A 26 2.09 -13.83 -72.72
C VAL A 26 2.61 -14.57 -71.48
N GLU A 27 3.64 -14.03 -70.84
CA GLU A 27 4.32 -14.60 -69.67
C GLU A 27 4.07 -13.76 -68.40
N ASP A 28 4.14 -14.37 -67.21
CA ASP A 28 4.11 -13.66 -65.91
C ASP A 28 5.40 -13.93 -65.12
N VAL A 29 6.10 -12.86 -64.78
CA VAL A 29 7.30 -12.88 -63.94
C VAL A 29 6.99 -12.10 -62.67
N TYR A 30 7.00 -12.79 -61.52
CA TYR A 30 6.67 -12.18 -60.23
C TYR A 30 7.88 -12.04 -59.31
N PHE A 31 7.82 -11.07 -58.40
CA PHE A 31 8.80 -10.89 -57.33
C PHE A 31 8.16 -10.30 -56.07
N MET A 32 8.79 -10.49 -54.91
CA MET A 32 8.40 -9.80 -53.67
C MET A 32 9.05 -8.42 -53.64
N TYR A 33 8.25 -7.37 -53.76
CA TYR A 33 8.70 -5.97 -53.67
C TYR A 33 8.97 -5.57 -52.21
N ASN A 34 8.20 -6.13 -51.27
CA ASN A 34 8.49 -6.16 -49.83
C ASN A 34 7.84 -7.39 -49.20
N GLU A 35 7.99 -7.60 -47.89
CA GLU A 35 7.44 -8.74 -47.12
C GLU A 35 5.95 -9.06 -47.36
N ARG A 36 5.15 -8.08 -47.81
CA ARG A 36 3.69 -8.17 -47.91
C ARG A 36 3.14 -7.92 -49.31
N LEU A 37 3.99 -7.46 -50.24
CA LEU A 37 3.58 -7.06 -51.58
C LEU A 37 4.35 -7.84 -52.64
N ARG A 38 3.66 -8.80 -53.25
CA ARG A 38 4.08 -9.46 -54.48
C ARG A 38 3.69 -8.59 -55.68
N ILE A 39 4.61 -8.39 -56.61
CA ILE A 39 4.38 -7.75 -57.90
C ILE A 39 4.40 -8.82 -58.97
N HIS A 40 3.43 -8.76 -59.89
CA HIS A 40 3.37 -9.58 -61.10
C HIS A 40 3.65 -8.68 -62.31
N LEU A 41 4.62 -9.06 -63.13
CA LEU A 41 4.98 -8.37 -64.37
C LEU A 41 4.58 -9.26 -65.54
N ILE A 42 3.54 -8.83 -66.25
CA ILE A 42 3.01 -9.55 -67.41
C ILE A 42 3.78 -9.07 -68.64
N ASP A 43 4.69 -9.90 -69.13
CA ASP A 43 5.40 -9.64 -70.39
C ASP A 43 4.55 -10.11 -71.58
N THR A 44 4.63 -9.36 -72.68
CA THR A 44 3.74 -9.55 -73.82
C THR A 44 4.52 -9.59 -75.13
N PRO A 45 4.15 -10.44 -76.09
CA PRO A 45 4.75 -10.45 -77.42
C PRO A 45 4.75 -9.05 -78.06
N GLY A 46 5.84 -8.72 -78.75
CA GLY A 46 6.00 -7.42 -79.38
C GLY A 46 5.17 -7.29 -80.65
N PHE A 47 4.54 -6.11 -80.84
CA PHE A 47 4.09 -5.66 -82.15
C PHE A 47 5.32 -5.24 -83.00
N ASP A 48 5.25 -5.35 -84.34
CA ASP A 48 6.39 -5.25 -85.29
C ASP A 48 7.42 -6.40 -85.17
N ASP A 49 6.99 -7.63 -84.85
CA ASP A 49 7.83 -8.84 -84.89
C ASP A 49 7.93 -9.41 -86.32
N THR A 50 9.15 -9.61 -86.80
CA THR A 50 9.47 -10.18 -88.13
C THR A 50 8.82 -11.54 -88.40
N ASN A 51 8.50 -12.31 -87.36
CA ASN A 51 7.96 -13.67 -87.42
C ASN A 51 6.47 -13.75 -87.06
N ARG A 52 5.87 -12.69 -86.48
CA ARG A 52 4.53 -12.73 -85.88
C ARG A 52 3.71 -11.49 -86.24
N SER A 53 2.69 -11.69 -87.08
CA SER A 53 1.76 -10.65 -87.51
C SER A 53 1.02 -9.99 -86.33
N ASP A 54 0.96 -8.65 -86.32
CA ASP A 54 0.37 -7.82 -85.26
C ASP A 54 -1.06 -8.23 -84.84
N VAL A 55 -1.84 -8.75 -85.78
CA VAL A 55 -3.20 -9.29 -85.55
C VAL A 55 -3.21 -10.39 -84.49
N VAL A 56 -2.23 -11.29 -84.51
CA VAL A 56 -2.10 -12.41 -83.57
C VAL A 56 -1.60 -11.93 -82.21
N VAL A 57 -0.71 -10.92 -82.21
CA VAL A 57 -0.24 -10.25 -80.98
C VAL A 57 -1.41 -9.54 -80.28
N LEU A 58 -2.25 -8.85 -81.05
CA LEU A 58 -3.48 -8.22 -80.54
C LEU A 58 -4.45 -9.27 -79.99
N GLN A 59 -4.68 -10.39 -80.69
CA GLN A 59 -5.54 -11.49 -80.22
C GLN A 59 -5.04 -12.05 -78.88
N ASP A 60 -3.77 -12.47 -78.77
CA ASP A 60 -3.18 -13.00 -77.54
C ASP A 60 -3.33 -12.05 -76.33
N ILE A 61 -2.97 -10.77 -76.53
CA ILE A 61 -3.08 -9.75 -75.48
C ILE A 61 -4.56 -9.53 -75.11
N SER A 62 -5.46 -9.52 -76.09
CA SER A 62 -6.91 -9.40 -75.86
C SER A 62 -7.47 -10.58 -75.07
N HIS A 63 -7.06 -11.82 -75.37
CA HIS A 63 -7.46 -13.03 -74.65
C HIS A 63 -6.99 -12.98 -73.20
N TRP A 64 -5.71 -12.68 -72.95
CA TRP A 64 -5.16 -12.61 -71.60
C TRP A 64 -5.85 -11.49 -70.77
N LEU A 65 -6.02 -10.29 -71.35
CA LEU A 65 -6.71 -9.17 -70.71
C LEU A 65 -8.19 -9.46 -70.42
N THR A 66 -8.87 -10.18 -71.31
CA THR A 66 -10.28 -10.58 -71.16
C THR A 66 -10.43 -11.65 -70.08
N ALA A 67 -9.60 -12.70 -70.11
CA ALA A 67 -9.66 -13.81 -69.19
C ALA A 67 -9.28 -13.41 -67.75
N SER A 68 -8.25 -12.56 -67.60
CA SER A 68 -7.89 -11.94 -66.31
C SER A 68 -9.03 -11.06 -65.78
N PHE A 69 -9.63 -10.21 -66.62
CA PHE A 69 -10.73 -9.34 -66.19
C PHE A 69 -11.97 -10.13 -65.73
N LYS A 70 -12.37 -11.16 -66.50
CA LYS A 70 -13.45 -12.10 -66.14
C LYS A 70 -13.16 -12.78 -64.80
N ASN A 71 -11.93 -13.26 -64.58
CA ASN A 71 -11.49 -13.94 -63.35
C ASN A 71 -11.20 -13.00 -62.15
N LYS A 72 -11.58 -11.73 -62.23
CA LYS A 72 -11.37 -10.71 -61.19
C LYS A 72 -9.90 -10.39 -60.88
N ILE A 73 -8.96 -10.80 -61.74
CA ILE A 73 -7.60 -10.26 -61.75
C ILE A 73 -7.65 -8.84 -62.35
N ARG A 74 -6.87 -7.92 -61.80
CA ARG A 74 -6.95 -6.48 -62.08
C ARG A 74 -5.55 -5.90 -62.26
N LEU A 75 -5.39 -5.04 -63.27
CA LEU A 75 -4.13 -4.33 -63.51
C LEU A 75 -4.04 -3.13 -62.57
N SER A 76 -2.85 -2.85 -62.02
CA SER A 76 -2.57 -1.60 -61.27
C SER A 76 -2.04 -0.49 -62.18
N GLY A 77 -1.39 -0.85 -63.27
CA GLY A 77 -0.83 0.05 -64.27
C GLY A 77 -0.26 -0.73 -65.45
N ILE A 78 0.20 0.00 -66.47
CA ILE A 78 0.72 -0.54 -67.73
C ILE A 78 2.00 0.22 -68.10
N ILE A 79 3.00 -0.48 -68.64
CA ILE A 79 4.28 0.11 -69.05
C ILE A 79 4.41 -0.04 -70.56
N PHE A 80 4.39 1.06 -71.30
CA PHE A 80 4.71 1.09 -72.73
C PHE A 80 6.21 1.39 -72.90
N LEU A 81 6.97 0.44 -73.45
CA LEU A 81 8.42 0.57 -73.65
C LEU A 81 8.73 1.11 -75.05
N HIS A 82 9.64 2.07 -75.16
CA HIS A 82 10.09 2.63 -76.44
C HIS A 82 11.60 2.90 -76.45
N ARG A 83 12.30 2.54 -77.54
CA ARG A 83 13.75 2.70 -77.67
C ARG A 83 14.08 4.15 -78.02
N ILE A 84 14.77 4.88 -77.12
CA ILE A 84 15.19 6.26 -77.41
C ILE A 84 16.25 6.34 -78.53
N LEU A 85 16.83 5.19 -78.91
CA LEU A 85 17.79 5.03 -79.99
C LEU A 85 17.18 5.30 -81.38
N ASP A 86 15.87 5.13 -81.55
CA ASP A 86 15.22 5.26 -82.85
C ASP A 86 15.12 6.75 -83.27
N PRO A 87 15.65 7.16 -84.43
CA PRO A 87 15.79 8.57 -84.78
C PRO A 87 14.49 9.24 -85.26
N ARG A 88 13.46 8.43 -85.57
CA ARG A 88 12.12 8.83 -86.05
C ARG A 88 11.13 7.75 -85.65
N MET A 89 9.88 8.11 -85.38
CA MET A 89 8.79 7.13 -85.32
C MET A 89 8.51 6.59 -86.74
N THR A 90 8.71 5.28 -86.94
CA THR A 90 8.39 4.57 -88.19
C THR A 90 6.88 4.45 -88.41
N GLY A 91 6.45 3.96 -89.58
CA GLY A 91 5.05 3.62 -89.85
C GLY A 91 4.52 2.60 -88.84
N SER A 92 5.23 1.48 -88.68
CA SER A 92 4.95 0.44 -87.68
C SER A 92 4.89 1.00 -86.25
N ALA A 93 5.88 1.79 -85.81
CA ALA A 93 5.88 2.36 -84.47
C ALA A 93 4.69 3.32 -84.23
N ARG A 94 4.20 4.03 -85.25
CA ARG A 94 2.96 4.85 -85.16
C ARG A 94 1.71 3.97 -85.11
N ARG A 95 1.63 2.93 -85.93
CA ARG A 95 0.54 1.92 -85.93
C ARG A 95 0.40 1.28 -84.55
N ASN A 96 1.49 0.79 -83.99
CA ASN A 96 1.50 0.06 -82.72
C ASN A 96 1.13 0.97 -81.55
N LEU A 97 1.62 2.22 -81.57
CA LEU A 97 1.24 3.24 -80.60
C LEU A 97 -0.24 3.66 -80.72
N LEU A 98 -0.79 3.73 -81.93
CA LEU A 98 -2.20 4.02 -82.17
C LEU A 98 -3.10 2.86 -81.71
N MET A 99 -2.71 1.63 -81.99
CA MET A 99 -3.40 0.42 -81.50
C MET A 99 -3.37 0.35 -79.98
N PHE A 100 -2.22 0.60 -79.35
CA PHE A 100 -2.07 0.67 -77.90
C PHE A 100 -2.95 1.75 -77.25
N LYS A 101 -3.04 2.94 -77.86
CA LYS A 101 -3.97 4.01 -77.45
C LYS A 101 -5.43 3.52 -77.44
N LYS A 102 -5.87 2.82 -78.49
CA LYS A 102 -7.22 2.26 -78.59
C LYS A 102 -7.48 1.15 -77.57
N LEU A 103 -6.53 0.22 -77.44
CA LEU A 103 -6.58 -0.92 -76.52
C LEU A 103 -6.75 -0.44 -75.07
N CYS A 104 -5.91 0.52 -74.64
CA CYS A 104 -5.98 1.07 -73.29
C CYS A 104 -7.23 1.96 -73.08
N GLY A 105 -7.48 2.88 -74.02
CA GLY A 105 -8.54 3.86 -73.93
C GLY A 105 -8.24 5.05 -73.00
N PRO A 106 -8.86 6.24 -73.23
CA PRO A 106 -8.53 7.46 -72.49
C PRO A 106 -8.68 7.36 -70.96
N ASN A 107 -9.59 6.53 -70.47
CA ASN A 107 -9.85 6.34 -69.05
C ASN A 107 -8.68 5.65 -68.32
N ALA A 108 -7.86 4.88 -69.03
CA ALA A 108 -6.72 4.15 -68.48
C ALA A 108 -5.41 4.94 -68.51
N TYR A 109 -5.29 5.99 -69.34
CA TYR A 109 -4.03 6.72 -69.57
C TYR A 109 -3.37 7.24 -68.28
N LYS A 110 -4.16 7.62 -67.26
CA LYS A 110 -3.68 8.01 -65.92
C LYS A 110 -2.87 6.94 -65.16
N SER A 111 -2.92 5.68 -65.62
CA SER A 111 -2.19 4.53 -65.10
C SER A 111 -1.26 3.89 -66.14
N VAL A 112 -1.00 4.59 -67.25
CA VAL A 112 -0.01 4.23 -68.26
C VAL A 112 1.29 4.97 -67.98
N VAL A 113 2.35 4.20 -67.76
CA VAL A 113 3.75 4.66 -67.82
C VAL A 113 4.26 4.53 -69.24
N LEU A 114 4.97 5.57 -69.70
CA LEU A 114 5.60 5.66 -71.01
C LEU A 114 7.12 5.67 -70.79
N ALA A 115 7.76 4.51 -70.91
CA ALA A 115 9.14 4.30 -70.49
C ALA A 115 10.11 4.30 -71.68
N THR A 116 11.06 5.23 -71.66
CA THR A 116 12.13 5.34 -72.68
C THR A 116 13.32 4.45 -72.29
N THR A 117 13.79 3.60 -73.22
CA THR A 117 14.84 2.59 -73.01
C THR A 117 16.06 2.84 -73.90
N MET A 118 17.17 2.13 -73.63
CA MET A 118 18.45 2.22 -74.36
C MET A 118 19.20 3.57 -74.27
N TRP A 119 19.01 4.31 -73.18
CA TRP A 119 19.71 5.58 -72.92
C TRP A 119 21.25 5.50 -72.97
N SER A 120 21.84 4.35 -72.68
CA SER A 120 23.29 4.11 -72.80
C SER A 120 23.81 4.00 -74.25
N LYS A 121 22.93 4.06 -75.26
CA LYS A 121 23.27 3.96 -76.69
C LYS A 121 23.05 5.26 -77.48
N VAL A 122 22.74 6.38 -76.81
CA VAL A 122 22.50 7.68 -77.44
C VAL A 122 23.25 8.77 -76.69
N ASP A 123 23.64 9.85 -77.38
CA ASP A 123 24.01 11.10 -76.69
C ASP A 123 22.81 11.63 -75.89
N LEU A 124 23.06 12.16 -74.69
CA LEU A 124 22.00 12.63 -73.80
C LEU A 124 21.16 13.74 -74.45
N ALA A 125 21.78 14.77 -75.03
CA ALA A 125 21.04 15.89 -75.61
C ALA A 125 20.20 15.46 -76.84
N VAL A 126 20.70 14.50 -77.63
CA VAL A 126 19.94 13.84 -78.71
C VAL A 126 18.77 13.04 -78.15
N GLY A 127 18.98 12.24 -77.10
CA GLY A 127 17.93 11.45 -76.44
C GLY A 127 16.83 12.33 -75.86
N GLU A 128 17.18 13.40 -75.13
CA GLU A 128 16.20 14.33 -74.57
C GLU A 128 15.41 15.09 -75.63
N LYS A 129 16.02 15.41 -76.78
CA LYS A 129 15.31 16.02 -77.91
C LYS A 129 14.26 15.05 -78.50
N ARG A 130 14.54 13.75 -78.49
CA ARG A 130 13.58 12.71 -78.92
C ARG A 130 12.47 12.51 -77.89
N GLU A 131 12.82 12.46 -76.60
CA GLU A 131 11.84 12.33 -75.51
C GLU A 131 10.85 13.51 -75.50
N ARG A 132 11.35 14.75 -75.63
CA ARG A 132 10.50 15.94 -75.81
C ARG A 132 9.59 15.80 -77.02
N GLN A 133 10.12 15.40 -78.17
CA GLN A 133 9.31 15.20 -79.39
C GLN A 133 8.22 14.13 -79.22
N LEU A 134 8.45 13.08 -78.41
CA LEU A 134 7.40 12.11 -78.07
C LEU A 134 6.29 12.79 -77.26
N THR A 135 6.63 13.52 -76.21
CA THR A 135 5.65 14.19 -75.32
C THR A 135 4.91 15.38 -75.95
N GLU A 136 5.54 16.11 -76.87
CA GLU A 136 4.99 17.33 -77.48
C GLU A 136 3.95 17.04 -78.57
N LYS A 137 3.95 15.84 -79.16
CA LYS A 137 3.09 15.47 -80.30
C LYS A 137 1.94 14.57 -79.85
N ASP A 138 0.70 14.99 -80.08
CA ASP A 138 -0.49 14.19 -79.76
C ASP A 138 -0.57 12.87 -80.57
N ASP A 139 -0.09 12.89 -81.81
CA ASP A 139 0.20 11.70 -82.63
C ASP A 139 1.08 10.67 -81.92
N TYR A 140 2.05 11.14 -81.14
CA TYR A 140 2.98 10.32 -80.37
C TYR A 140 2.46 10.15 -78.94
N TRP A 141 3.14 10.67 -77.91
CA TRP A 141 2.74 10.49 -76.51
C TRP A 141 1.89 11.63 -75.93
N GLY A 142 1.83 12.80 -76.59
CA GLY A 142 1.12 13.98 -76.09
C GLY A 142 -0.32 13.69 -75.64
N ALA A 143 -1.10 12.98 -76.46
CA ALA A 143 -2.51 12.72 -76.17
C ALA A 143 -2.74 11.80 -74.95
N MET A 144 -1.70 11.08 -74.50
CA MET A 144 -1.70 10.26 -73.29
C MET A 144 -1.11 11.03 -72.10
N TYR A 145 0.02 11.70 -72.31
CA TYR A 145 0.69 12.56 -71.34
C TYR A 145 -0.23 13.67 -70.82
N ASN A 146 -0.86 14.42 -71.74
CA ASN A 146 -1.84 15.47 -71.46
C ASN A 146 -3.10 14.96 -70.73
N LYS A 147 -3.36 13.64 -70.75
CA LYS A 147 -4.47 12.95 -70.08
C LYS A 147 -4.04 12.16 -68.84
N GLY A 148 -2.81 12.35 -68.37
CA GLY A 148 -2.34 11.87 -67.06
C GLY A 148 -1.26 10.80 -67.09
N SER A 149 -0.84 10.28 -68.25
CA SER A 149 0.30 9.35 -68.33
C SER A 149 1.59 10.00 -67.83
N ARG A 150 2.57 9.18 -67.43
CA ARG A 150 3.87 9.66 -66.94
C ARG A 150 5.03 9.03 -67.69
N VAL A 151 6.05 9.84 -67.95
CA VAL A 151 7.25 9.43 -68.68
C VAL A 151 8.37 9.13 -67.70
N PHE A 152 9.06 8.01 -67.92
CA PHE A 152 10.20 7.57 -67.12
C PHE A 152 11.35 7.12 -68.03
N ARG A 153 12.59 7.30 -67.58
CA ARG A 153 13.79 6.85 -68.29
C ARG A 153 14.25 5.52 -67.68
N TYR A 154 14.04 4.40 -68.37
CA TYR A 154 14.60 3.12 -67.92
C TYR A 154 16.08 3.04 -68.31
N LEU A 155 16.95 3.13 -67.30
CA LEU A 155 18.40 3.21 -67.42
C LEU A 155 19.07 1.83 -67.29
N ASN A 156 18.34 0.76 -67.61
CA ASN A 156 18.79 -0.64 -67.54
C ASN A 156 19.38 -1.04 -66.17
N ASN A 157 18.76 -0.56 -65.08
CA ASN A 157 19.16 -0.87 -63.71
C ASN A 157 17.96 -0.88 -62.74
N LEU A 158 18.14 -1.56 -61.62
CA LEU A 158 17.09 -1.82 -60.62
C LEU A 158 16.45 -0.55 -60.03
N ASN A 159 17.20 0.55 -59.88
CA ASN A 159 16.66 1.79 -59.34
C ASN A 159 15.64 2.42 -60.32
N SER A 160 16.03 2.57 -61.59
CA SER A 160 15.12 3.07 -62.63
C SER A 160 13.93 2.13 -62.93
N ALA A 161 14.06 0.84 -62.64
CA ALA A 161 12.93 -0.10 -62.67
C ALA A 161 11.99 0.12 -61.48
N ARG A 162 12.53 0.29 -60.27
CA ARG A 162 11.74 0.58 -59.05
C ARG A 162 10.98 1.89 -59.18
N GLU A 163 11.59 2.98 -59.62
CA GLU A 163 10.91 4.27 -59.83
C GLU A 163 9.61 4.16 -60.66
N ILE A 164 9.59 3.27 -61.67
CA ILE A 164 8.39 2.98 -62.48
C ILE A 164 7.32 2.20 -61.68
N ILE A 165 7.73 1.17 -60.93
CA ILE A 165 6.84 0.35 -60.10
C ILE A 165 6.28 1.17 -58.92
N ASP A 166 7.13 1.89 -58.21
CA ASP A 166 6.80 2.80 -57.10
C ASP A 166 5.74 3.83 -57.54
N HIS A 167 5.90 4.38 -58.75
CA HIS A 167 4.90 5.27 -59.33
C HIS A 167 3.55 4.57 -59.56
N ILE A 168 3.54 3.40 -60.20
CA ILE A 168 2.30 2.63 -60.44
C ILE A 168 1.61 2.29 -59.11
N LEU A 169 2.37 1.87 -58.10
CA LEU A 169 1.85 1.57 -56.76
C LEU A 169 1.24 2.81 -56.09
N SER A 170 1.86 3.99 -56.23
CA SER A 170 1.36 5.25 -55.66
C SER A 170 0.00 5.71 -56.20
N LEU A 171 -0.44 5.17 -57.35
CA LEU A 171 -1.75 5.51 -57.92
C LEU A 171 -2.92 4.92 -57.12
N HIS A 172 -2.67 3.82 -56.40
CA HIS A 172 -3.64 3.04 -55.60
C HIS A 172 -4.98 2.77 -56.32
N LYS A 173 -4.91 2.38 -57.60
CA LYS A 173 -6.09 2.20 -58.47
C LYS A 173 -5.98 0.95 -59.32
N GLU A 174 -7.09 0.23 -59.41
CA GLU A 174 -7.30 -0.75 -60.47
C GLU A 174 -7.56 -0.05 -61.81
N VAL A 175 -7.17 -0.72 -62.90
CA VAL A 175 -7.34 -0.27 -64.28
C VAL A 175 -8.23 -1.26 -65.02
N THR A 176 -9.25 -0.73 -65.67
CA THR A 176 -10.03 -1.42 -66.72
C THR A 176 -9.71 -0.72 -68.03
N LEU A 177 -9.31 -1.50 -69.04
CA LEU A 177 -8.97 -1.02 -70.37
C LEU A 177 -10.19 -1.01 -71.29
N SER A 178 -10.20 -0.14 -72.29
CA SER A 178 -11.28 -0.11 -73.29
C SER A 178 -11.52 -1.48 -73.93
N ILE A 179 -10.47 -2.24 -74.24
CA ILE A 179 -10.63 -3.58 -74.83
C ILE A 179 -11.30 -4.59 -73.87
N GLN A 180 -11.07 -4.46 -72.56
CA GLN A 180 -11.70 -5.32 -71.55
C GLN A 180 -13.18 -4.95 -71.36
N ASP A 181 -13.50 -3.67 -71.40
CA ASP A 181 -14.88 -3.17 -71.34
C ASP A 181 -15.67 -3.55 -72.59
N GLU A 182 -15.09 -3.36 -73.78
CA GLU A 182 -15.67 -3.74 -75.07
C GLU A 182 -16.01 -5.23 -75.14
N ILE A 183 -15.07 -6.12 -74.79
CA ILE A 183 -15.30 -7.57 -74.89
C ILE A 183 -16.19 -8.09 -73.74
N VAL A 184 -15.95 -7.68 -72.48
CA VAL A 184 -16.59 -8.32 -71.32
C VAL A 184 -17.88 -7.63 -70.88
N ASN A 185 -17.98 -6.30 -71.01
CA ASN A 185 -19.14 -5.53 -70.54
C ASN A 185 -20.08 -5.13 -71.67
N GLN A 186 -19.56 -4.81 -72.86
CA GLN A 186 -20.34 -4.47 -74.06
C GLN A 186 -20.63 -5.70 -74.95
N GLY A 187 -19.92 -6.81 -74.75
CA GLY A 187 -20.15 -8.09 -75.45
C GLY A 187 -19.67 -8.13 -76.90
N LYS A 188 -18.71 -7.29 -77.29
CA LYS A 188 -18.11 -7.30 -78.63
C LYS A 188 -17.20 -8.51 -78.86
N GLU A 189 -17.13 -8.97 -80.09
CA GLU A 189 -16.05 -9.87 -80.54
C GLU A 189 -14.73 -9.10 -80.71
N ILE A 190 -13.61 -9.82 -80.79
CA ILE A 190 -12.27 -9.19 -80.80
C ILE A 190 -12.08 -8.30 -82.04
N GLU A 191 -12.61 -8.71 -83.19
CA GLU A 191 -12.56 -7.96 -84.45
C GLU A 191 -13.34 -6.62 -84.42
N ASP A 192 -14.40 -6.54 -83.61
CA ASP A 192 -15.22 -5.33 -83.40
C ASP A 192 -14.64 -4.34 -82.37
N THR A 193 -13.51 -4.68 -81.74
CA THR A 193 -12.87 -3.80 -80.75
C THR A 193 -12.29 -2.54 -81.41
N SER A 194 -12.24 -1.45 -80.65
CA SER A 194 -11.69 -0.16 -81.10
C SER A 194 -10.21 -0.24 -81.52
N ALA A 195 -9.50 -1.29 -81.08
CA ALA A 195 -8.12 -1.62 -81.48
C ALA A 195 -8.05 -2.44 -82.77
N ALA A 196 -8.86 -3.50 -82.89
CA ALA A 196 -8.90 -4.34 -84.09
C ALA A 196 -9.43 -3.59 -85.32
N VAL A 197 -10.48 -2.78 -85.16
CA VAL A 197 -11.02 -1.92 -86.23
C VAL A 197 -9.98 -0.93 -86.74
N GLU A 198 -9.13 -0.37 -85.86
CA GLU A 198 -8.05 0.54 -86.25
C GLU A 198 -6.92 -0.19 -86.99
N LEU A 199 -6.51 -1.37 -86.48
CA LEU A 199 -5.52 -2.23 -87.15
C LEU A 199 -6.00 -2.65 -88.55
N ASN A 200 -7.24 -3.11 -88.68
CA ASN A 200 -7.84 -3.48 -89.97
C ASN A 200 -7.90 -2.27 -90.92
N ALA A 201 -8.37 -1.10 -90.45
CA ALA A 201 -8.43 0.11 -91.25
C ALA A 201 -7.05 0.60 -91.72
N GLU A 202 -6.00 0.32 -90.95
CA GLU A 202 -4.61 0.64 -91.30
C GLU A 202 -3.99 -0.40 -92.26
N ILE A 203 -4.26 -1.70 -92.09
CA ILE A 203 -3.92 -2.76 -93.07
C ILE A 203 -4.56 -2.45 -94.43
N ILE A 204 -5.81 -1.98 -94.45
CA ILE A 204 -6.52 -1.54 -95.66
C ILE A 204 -5.83 -0.32 -96.29
N ARG A 205 -5.45 0.69 -95.49
CA ARG A 205 -4.71 1.89 -95.97
C ARG A 205 -3.40 1.49 -96.65
N GLU A 206 -2.60 0.65 -96.00
CA GLU A 206 -1.27 0.28 -96.49
C GLU A 206 -1.35 -0.62 -97.72
N ARG A 207 -2.32 -1.54 -97.80
CA ARG A 207 -2.60 -2.30 -99.02
C ARG A 207 -3.05 -1.43 -100.18
N LYS A 208 -3.91 -0.44 -99.95
CA LYS A 208 -4.35 0.50 -101.00
C LYS A 208 -3.16 1.28 -101.56
N LYS A 209 -2.27 1.76 -100.69
CA LYS A 209 -1.01 2.41 -101.08
C LYS A 209 -0.13 1.47 -101.93
N HIS A 210 0.12 0.24 -101.47
CA HIS A 210 0.90 -0.72 -102.26
C HIS A 210 0.23 -1.12 -103.58
N GLN A 211 -1.10 -1.12 -103.67
CA GLN A 211 -1.84 -1.35 -104.92
C GLN A 211 -1.70 -0.19 -105.92
N GLU A 212 -1.68 1.05 -105.42
CA GLU A 212 -1.42 2.26 -106.24
C GLU A 212 0.04 2.30 -106.72
N GLU A 213 0.99 1.95 -105.85
CA GLU A 213 2.42 1.82 -106.21
C GLU A 213 2.66 0.67 -107.20
N LEU A 214 1.99 -0.47 -107.05
CA LEU A 214 2.06 -1.60 -107.98
C LEU A 214 1.47 -1.26 -109.36
N ALA A 215 0.46 -0.39 -109.42
CA ALA A 215 -0.10 0.07 -110.69
C ALA A 215 0.91 0.97 -111.42
N ALA A 216 1.50 1.95 -110.72
CA ALA A 216 2.51 2.85 -111.28
C ALA A 216 3.79 2.10 -111.72
N MET A 217 4.27 1.14 -110.93
CA MET A 217 5.43 0.31 -111.29
C MET A 217 5.17 -0.55 -112.53
N LYS A 218 3.93 -1.00 -112.75
CA LYS A 218 3.55 -1.74 -113.97
C LYS A 218 3.48 -0.86 -115.22
N GLU A 219 3.13 0.41 -115.07
CA GLU A 219 3.20 1.40 -116.14
C GLU A 219 4.66 1.68 -116.52
N GLN A 220 5.54 1.94 -115.53
CA GLN A 220 6.98 2.14 -115.75
C GLN A 220 7.68 0.89 -116.33
N MET A 221 7.25 -0.31 -115.93
CA MET A 221 7.72 -1.57 -116.52
C MET A 221 7.36 -1.68 -118.01
N GLN A 222 6.16 -1.22 -118.41
CA GLN A 222 5.76 -1.20 -119.82
C GLN A 222 6.60 -0.20 -120.64
N GLU A 223 6.87 1.00 -120.10
CA GLU A 223 7.79 1.96 -120.72
C GLU A 223 9.21 1.37 -120.89
N ALA A 224 9.73 0.67 -119.87
CA ALA A 224 11.03 0.01 -119.92
C ALA A 224 11.10 -1.12 -120.96
N ILE A 225 9.99 -1.85 -121.17
CA ILE A 225 9.84 -2.86 -122.25
C ILE A 225 9.90 -2.19 -123.63
N GLU A 226 9.20 -1.07 -123.82
CA GLU A 226 9.18 -0.34 -125.09
C GLU A 226 10.53 0.31 -125.43
N MET A 227 11.21 0.88 -124.42
CA MET A 227 12.59 1.38 -124.54
C MET A 227 13.64 0.26 -124.67
N ARG A 228 13.26 -1.01 -124.41
CA ARG A 228 14.12 -2.20 -124.38
C ARG A 228 15.25 -2.17 -123.34
N ASP A 229 15.09 -1.38 -122.28
CA ASP A 229 16.04 -1.30 -121.18
C ASP A 229 15.87 -2.51 -120.25
N ARG A 230 16.81 -3.46 -120.32
CA ARG A 230 16.78 -4.68 -119.50
C ARG A 230 17.11 -4.44 -118.03
N GLU A 231 18.01 -3.50 -117.73
CA GLU A 231 18.40 -3.20 -116.35
C GLU A 231 17.22 -2.57 -115.62
N MET A 232 16.50 -1.67 -116.30
CA MET A 232 15.26 -1.08 -115.79
C MET A 232 14.14 -2.13 -115.65
N GLN A 233 13.98 -3.05 -116.61
CA GLN A 233 13.02 -4.16 -116.53
C GLN A 233 13.29 -5.09 -115.34
N GLU A 234 14.54 -5.51 -115.13
CA GLU A 234 14.91 -6.41 -114.03
C GLU A 234 14.69 -5.74 -112.66
N ASN A 235 15.03 -4.45 -112.53
CA ASN A 235 14.78 -3.68 -111.31
C ASN A 235 13.28 -3.49 -111.01
N PHE A 236 12.46 -3.13 -112.02
CA PHE A 236 11.01 -2.97 -111.82
C PHE A 236 10.31 -4.31 -111.54
N GLN A 237 10.75 -5.41 -112.14
CA GLN A 237 10.21 -6.74 -111.84
C GLN A 237 10.41 -7.12 -110.36
N LEU A 238 11.57 -6.81 -109.78
CA LEU A 238 11.84 -7.06 -108.35
C LEU A 238 10.94 -6.23 -107.42
N GLU A 239 10.74 -4.93 -107.68
CA GLU A 239 9.83 -4.09 -106.88
C GLU A 239 8.37 -4.51 -107.06
N ILE A 240 7.96 -4.93 -108.27
CA ILE A 240 6.64 -5.52 -108.55
C ILE A 240 6.41 -6.77 -107.69
N GLU A 241 7.37 -7.69 -107.63
CA GLU A 241 7.29 -8.89 -106.79
C GLU A 241 7.27 -8.56 -105.29
N GLU A 242 8.06 -7.57 -104.84
CA GLU A 242 8.03 -7.14 -103.44
C GLU A 242 6.70 -6.48 -103.07
N LEU A 243 6.15 -5.62 -103.93
CA LEU A 243 4.82 -5.00 -103.76
C LEU A 243 3.69 -6.03 -103.77
N GLN A 244 3.74 -7.04 -104.66
CA GLN A 244 2.80 -8.16 -104.62
C GLN A 244 2.89 -8.93 -103.30
N SER A 245 4.10 -9.26 -102.82
CA SER A 245 4.32 -9.92 -101.53
C SER A 245 3.77 -9.08 -100.35
N LYS A 246 3.98 -7.76 -100.36
CA LYS A 246 3.42 -6.83 -99.35
C LYS A 246 1.88 -6.83 -99.36
N ILE A 247 1.25 -6.83 -100.54
CA ILE A 247 -0.21 -6.88 -100.67
C ILE A 247 -0.77 -8.23 -100.18
N GLU A 248 -0.16 -9.35 -100.57
CA GLU A 248 -0.60 -10.69 -100.17
C GLU A 248 -0.46 -10.92 -98.66
N LYS A 249 0.63 -10.46 -98.04
CA LYS A 249 0.80 -10.45 -96.58
C LYS A 249 -0.36 -9.72 -95.90
N GLY A 250 -0.71 -8.51 -96.36
CA GLY A 250 -1.86 -7.76 -95.84
C GLY A 250 -3.23 -8.40 -96.12
N VAL A 251 -3.37 -9.21 -97.17
CA VAL A 251 -4.58 -10.05 -97.37
C VAL A 251 -4.65 -11.14 -96.30
N ALA A 252 -3.53 -11.84 -96.05
CA ALA A 252 -3.46 -12.89 -95.05
C ALA A 252 -3.66 -12.36 -93.62
N GLU A 253 -3.13 -11.18 -93.28
CA GLU A 253 -3.37 -10.55 -91.97
C GLU A 253 -4.82 -10.13 -91.77
N GLN A 254 -5.46 -9.56 -92.79
CA GLN A 254 -6.89 -9.23 -92.71
C GLN A 254 -7.75 -10.49 -92.50
N ARG A 255 -7.43 -11.62 -93.15
CA ARG A 255 -8.13 -12.89 -92.94
C ARG A 255 -7.92 -13.47 -91.54
N LYS A 256 -6.69 -13.45 -91.01
CA LYS A 256 -6.38 -13.89 -89.63
C LYS A 256 -7.20 -13.16 -88.56
N LEU A 257 -7.62 -11.91 -88.83
CA LEU A 257 -8.44 -11.15 -87.89
C LEU A 257 -9.85 -11.78 -87.77
N THR A 258 -10.42 -12.25 -88.88
CA THR A 258 -11.79 -12.80 -88.99
C THR A 258 -11.90 -14.32 -88.90
N GLU A 259 -10.81 -15.08 -89.12
CA GLU A 259 -10.86 -16.55 -89.22
C GLU A 259 -10.64 -17.29 -87.89
N SER A 260 -10.37 -16.59 -86.77
CA SER A 260 -9.57 -17.15 -85.66
C SER A 260 -10.17 -17.02 -84.24
N LEU A 261 -11.47 -17.32 -84.04
CA LEU A 261 -12.16 -17.06 -82.75
C LEU A 261 -12.77 -18.28 -82.00
N GLU A 262 -12.65 -19.53 -82.47
CA GLU A 262 -13.09 -20.71 -81.67
C GLU A 262 -11.93 -21.55 -81.09
N GLU A 263 -11.05 -22.12 -81.92
CA GLU A 263 -9.99 -23.01 -81.42
C GLU A 263 -8.93 -22.24 -80.61
N VAL A 264 -8.58 -21.02 -81.04
CA VAL A 264 -7.68 -20.14 -80.30
C VAL A 264 -8.32 -19.70 -78.98
N HIS A 265 -9.64 -19.45 -78.93
CA HIS A 265 -10.33 -19.18 -77.66
C HIS A 265 -10.22 -20.36 -76.71
N LYS A 266 -10.58 -21.58 -77.14
CA LYS A 266 -10.49 -22.80 -76.31
C LYS A 266 -9.07 -23.05 -75.81
N ARG A 267 -8.05 -22.81 -76.65
CA ARG A 267 -6.64 -22.93 -76.27
C ARG A 267 -6.23 -21.86 -75.25
N LYS A 268 -6.50 -20.58 -75.51
CA LYS A 268 -6.09 -19.46 -74.65
C LYS A 268 -6.88 -19.41 -73.33
N GLU A 269 -8.11 -19.91 -73.29
CA GLU A 269 -8.84 -20.16 -72.03
C GLU A 269 -8.19 -21.29 -71.21
N ALA A 270 -7.75 -22.39 -71.85
CA ALA A 270 -7.01 -23.45 -71.16
C ALA A 270 -5.63 -22.99 -70.66
N GLU A 271 -4.88 -22.23 -71.46
CA GLU A 271 -3.62 -21.58 -71.06
C GLU A 271 -3.85 -20.65 -69.85
N PHE A 272 -4.90 -19.82 -69.88
CA PHE A 272 -5.24 -18.94 -68.76
C PHE A 272 -5.68 -19.71 -67.50
N HIS A 273 -6.39 -20.84 -67.65
CA HIS A 273 -6.73 -21.71 -66.53
C HIS A 273 -5.47 -22.33 -65.88
N ALA A 274 -4.52 -22.82 -66.68
CA ALA A 274 -3.24 -23.33 -66.19
C ALA A 274 -2.41 -22.23 -65.49
N PHE A 275 -2.39 -21.01 -66.05
CA PHE A 275 -1.79 -19.83 -65.43
C PHE A 275 -2.42 -19.54 -64.06
N LYS A 276 -3.75 -19.49 -63.97
CA LYS A 276 -4.46 -19.26 -62.71
C LYS A 276 -4.13 -20.30 -61.64
N GLU A 277 -4.07 -21.59 -62.00
CA GLU A 277 -3.64 -22.65 -61.09
C GLU A 277 -2.19 -22.51 -60.64
N HIS A 278 -1.28 -22.09 -61.53
CA HIS A 278 0.13 -21.86 -61.21
C HIS A 278 0.28 -20.76 -60.13
N ILE A 279 -0.43 -19.64 -60.30
CA ILE A 279 -0.44 -18.52 -59.35
C ILE A 279 -1.03 -18.94 -58.00
N GLN A 280 -2.14 -19.67 -57.99
CA GLN A 280 -2.75 -20.20 -56.77
C GLN A 280 -1.81 -21.17 -56.05
N ARG A 281 -1.13 -22.05 -56.78
CA ARG A 281 -0.14 -22.99 -56.24
C ARG A 281 1.04 -22.27 -55.59
N GLN A 282 1.60 -21.25 -56.26
CA GLN A 282 2.71 -20.44 -55.70
C GLN A 282 2.29 -19.61 -54.49
N GLN A 283 1.07 -19.07 -54.46
CA GLN A 283 0.55 -18.39 -53.27
C GLN A 283 0.38 -19.34 -52.09
N GLU A 284 -0.03 -20.59 -52.35
CA GLU A 284 -0.21 -21.60 -51.32
C GLU A 284 1.12 -22.22 -50.84
N GLU A 285 2.07 -22.48 -51.74
CA GLU A 285 3.42 -22.93 -51.38
C GLU A 285 4.15 -21.89 -50.50
N GLU A 286 4.05 -20.60 -50.82
CA GLU A 286 4.62 -19.53 -49.99
C GLU A 286 3.86 -19.38 -48.66
N ARG A 287 2.53 -19.51 -48.63
CA ARG A 287 1.75 -19.55 -47.38
C ARG A 287 2.22 -20.69 -46.46
N GLN A 288 2.44 -21.87 -47.03
CA GLN A 288 2.92 -23.05 -46.31
C GLN A 288 4.40 -22.96 -45.91
N ARG A 289 5.25 -22.23 -46.64
CA ARG A 289 6.61 -21.88 -46.18
C ARG A 289 6.52 -20.97 -44.96
N TYR A 290 5.83 -19.84 -45.08
CA TYR A 290 5.66 -18.87 -43.98
C TYR A 290 5.04 -19.49 -42.71
N GLN A 291 4.05 -20.37 -42.86
CA GLN A 291 3.47 -21.11 -41.73
C GLN A 291 4.49 -22.03 -41.04
N ARG A 292 5.30 -22.79 -41.80
CA ARG A 292 6.37 -23.65 -41.25
C ARG A 292 7.44 -22.84 -40.54
N ASP A 293 7.87 -21.71 -41.12
CA ASP A 293 8.87 -20.82 -40.53
C ASP A 293 8.36 -20.23 -39.20
N LEU A 294 7.09 -19.81 -39.17
CA LEU A 294 6.43 -19.30 -37.96
C LEU A 294 6.25 -20.40 -36.89
N GLU A 295 5.91 -21.63 -37.27
CA GLU A 295 5.86 -22.77 -36.35
C GLU A 295 7.23 -23.12 -35.80
N GLN A 296 8.28 -23.09 -36.62
CA GLN A 296 9.66 -23.31 -36.20
C GLN A 296 10.12 -22.22 -35.20
N GLN A 297 9.83 -20.95 -35.46
CA GLN A 297 10.11 -19.87 -34.51
C GLN A 297 9.36 -20.05 -33.19
N ARG A 298 8.06 -20.39 -33.23
CA ARG A 298 7.25 -20.65 -32.02
C ARG A 298 7.73 -21.88 -31.25
N ARG A 299 8.27 -22.88 -31.94
CA ARG A 299 8.91 -24.05 -31.31
C ARG A 299 10.22 -23.67 -30.62
N GLN A 300 11.12 -22.95 -31.32
CA GLN A 300 12.38 -22.47 -30.75
C GLN A 300 12.14 -21.57 -29.52
N ALA A 301 11.14 -20.68 -29.57
CA ALA A 301 10.76 -19.84 -28.44
C ALA A 301 10.31 -20.68 -27.22
N LYS A 302 9.51 -21.74 -27.43
CA LYS A 302 9.11 -22.67 -26.35
C LYS A 302 10.29 -23.47 -25.79
N GLU A 303 11.19 -23.95 -26.64
CA GLU A 303 12.39 -24.69 -26.22
C GLU A 303 13.34 -23.77 -25.41
N GLN A 304 13.44 -22.48 -25.76
CA GLN A 304 14.12 -21.46 -24.95
C GLN A 304 13.40 -21.16 -23.63
N GLU A 305 12.08 -20.99 -23.64
CA GLU A 305 11.26 -20.75 -22.44
C GLU A 305 11.37 -21.91 -21.44
N GLU A 306 11.28 -23.16 -21.90
CA GLU A 306 11.43 -24.36 -21.07
C GLU A 306 12.86 -24.48 -20.51
N THR A 307 13.88 -24.11 -21.29
CA THR A 307 15.28 -24.08 -20.84
C THR A 307 15.51 -23.01 -19.77
N LEU A 308 14.99 -21.80 -19.97
CA LEU A 308 15.01 -20.73 -18.97
C LEU A 308 14.27 -21.13 -17.69
N ARG A 309 13.09 -21.75 -17.82
CA ARG A 309 12.32 -22.25 -16.68
C ARG A 309 13.10 -23.30 -15.89
N LYS A 310 13.71 -24.29 -16.56
CA LYS A 310 14.56 -25.31 -15.89
C LYS A 310 15.75 -24.68 -15.17
N TRP A 311 16.33 -23.61 -15.73
CA TRP A 311 17.38 -22.84 -15.07
C TRP A 311 16.86 -22.13 -13.81
N TYR A 312 15.75 -21.39 -13.89
CA TYR A 312 15.11 -20.75 -12.72
C TYR A 312 14.70 -21.77 -11.64
N ASP A 313 14.07 -22.89 -12.01
CA ASP A 313 13.67 -23.98 -11.10
C ASP A 313 14.88 -24.66 -10.44
N THR A 314 16.09 -24.54 -11.01
CA THR A 314 17.33 -25.07 -10.44
C THR A 314 18.01 -24.05 -9.53
N GLU A 315 18.14 -22.80 -9.98
CA GLU A 315 18.74 -21.71 -9.21
C GLU A 315 17.90 -21.36 -7.97
N PHE A 316 16.56 -21.41 -8.06
CA PHE A 316 15.67 -21.24 -6.91
C PHE A 316 15.88 -22.33 -5.85
N ARG A 317 16.04 -23.61 -6.25
CA ARG A 317 16.38 -24.70 -5.32
C ARG A 317 17.75 -24.47 -4.68
N ARG A 318 18.76 -24.10 -5.47
CA ARG A 318 20.11 -23.77 -4.99
C ARG A 318 20.10 -22.67 -3.91
N LEU A 319 19.31 -21.62 -4.13
CA LEU A 319 19.13 -20.51 -3.18
C LEU A 319 18.33 -20.94 -1.93
N ALA A 320 17.32 -21.78 -2.07
CA ALA A 320 16.55 -22.32 -0.95
C ALA A 320 17.40 -23.25 -0.06
N GLU A 321 18.23 -24.10 -0.66
CA GLU A 321 19.21 -24.95 0.05
C GLU A 321 20.25 -24.10 0.79
N GLU A 322 20.80 -23.06 0.15
CA GLU A 322 21.68 -22.10 0.83
C GLU A 322 21.01 -21.42 2.03
N GLN A 323 19.75 -21.00 1.90
CA GLN A 323 18.99 -20.39 3.01
C GLN A 323 18.72 -21.39 4.14
N ALA A 324 18.36 -22.63 3.81
CA ALA A 324 18.15 -23.69 4.80
C ALA A 324 19.45 -23.99 5.59
N ILE A 325 20.59 -24.09 4.90
CA ILE A 325 21.91 -24.31 5.52
C ILE A 325 22.31 -23.12 6.42
N ARG A 326 21.99 -21.88 6.03
CA ARG A 326 22.22 -20.69 6.87
C ARG A 326 21.35 -20.72 8.12
N ALA A 327 20.05 -20.96 7.97
CA ALA A 327 19.10 -21.04 9.09
C ALA A 327 19.40 -22.19 10.06
N GLU A 328 19.87 -23.35 9.57
CA GLU A 328 20.30 -24.46 10.43
C GLU A 328 21.55 -24.09 11.24
N ARG A 329 22.52 -23.40 10.63
CA ARG A 329 23.73 -22.89 11.32
C ARG A 329 23.37 -21.85 12.37
N GLU A 330 22.39 -20.99 12.12
CA GLU A 330 21.90 -20.01 13.09
C GLU A 330 21.16 -20.68 14.25
N ARG A 331 20.24 -21.62 13.97
CA ARG A 331 19.57 -22.41 15.01
C ARG A 331 20.56 -23.17 15.91
N LYS A 332 21.59 -23.79 15.34
CA LYS A 332 22.64 -24.47 16.13
C LYS A 332 23.45 -23.52 17.01
N ARG A 333 23.71 -22.29 16.55
CA ARG A 333 24.34 -21.24 17.37
C ARG A 333 23.42 -20.76 18.50
N GLU A 334 22.13 -20.56 18.23
CA GLU A 334 21.15 -20.21 19.27
C GLU A 334 21.03 -21.32 20.33
N GLU A 335 20.97 -22.58 19.90
CA GLU A 335 20.89 -23.75 20.78
C GLU A 335 22.15 -23.88 21.65
N GLU A 336 23.34 -23.68 21.08
CA GLU A 336 24.59 -23.65 21.85
C GLU A 336 24.64 -22.47 22.85
N LEU A 337 24.18 -21.28 22.45
CA LEU A 337 24.09 -20.10 23.33
C LEU A 337 23.10 -20.33 24.48
N ARG A 338 21.94 -20.93 24.21
CA ARG A 338 20.96 -21.32 25.25
C ARG A 338 21.56 -22.34 26.20
N ARG A 339 22.23 -23.39 25.70
CA ARG A 339 22.85 -24.41 26.55
C ARG A 339 23.94 -23.83 27.45
N ARG A 340 24.78 -22.94 26.92
CA ARG A 340 25.77 -22.18 27.72
C ARG A 340 25.10 -21.33 28.80
N HIS A 341 24.01 -20.63 28.46
CA HIS A 341 23.25 -19.82 29.43
C HIS A 341 22.59 -20.68 30.52
N GLU A 342 22.08 -21.86 30.19
CA GLU A 342 21.56 -22.83 31.17
C GLU A 342 22.66 -23.42 32.07
N GLU A 343 23.84 -23.72 31.51
CA GLU A 343 25.03 -24.12 32.28
C GLU A 343 25.46 -23.03 33.27
N ASP A 344 25.49 -21.76 32.85
CA ASP A 344 25.86 -20.64 33.73
C ASP A 344 24.78 -20.30 34.77
N LEU A 345 23.49 -20.35 34.41
CA LEU A 345 22.37 -20.27 35.36
C LEU A 345 22.44 -21.38 36.41
N ARG A 346 22.80 -22.60 35.99
CA ARG A 346 22.99 -23.74 36.89
C ARG A 346 24.16 -23.49 37.85
N ARG A 347 25.32 -23.04 37.36
CA ARG A 347 26.48 -22.68 38.20
C ARG A 347 26.13 -21.62 39.23
N MET A 348 25.42 -20.55 38.84
CA MET A 348 24.97 -19.52 39.79
C MET A 348 24.02 -20.07 40.86
N ARG A 349 23.13 -21.01 40.52
CA ARG A 349 22.26 -21.68 41.51
C ARG A 349 23.04 -22.60 42.44
N GLU A 350 24.01 -23.34 41.93
CA GLU A 350 24.90 -24.20 42.73
C GLU A 350 25.77 -23.35 43.68
N GLU A 351 26.33 -22.22 43.22
CA GLU A 351 27.01 -21.24 44.08
C GLU A 351 26.08 -20.65 45.15
N GLN A 352 24.87 -20.25 44.78
CA GLN A 352 23.91 -19.64 45.71
C GLN A 352 23.48 -20.64 46.80
N ALA A 353 23.24 -21.90 46.43
CA ALA A 353 22.98 -22.97 47.39
C ALA A 353 24.16 -23.18 48.34
N LEU A 354 25.40 -23.17 47.83
CA LEU A 354 26.62 -23.31 48.64
C LEU A 354 26.89 -22.10 49.56
N ARG A 355 26.35 -20.91 49.24
CA ARG A 355 26.35 -19.74 50.14
C ARG A 355 25.32 -19.92 51.25
N LEU A 356 24.09 -20.27 50.91
CA LEU A 356 23.00 -20.53 51.86
C LEU A 356 23.33 -21.66 52.84
N GLU A 357 24.03 -22.71 52.40
CA GLU A 357 24.49 -23.77 53.30
C GLU A 357 25.51 -23.26 54.32
N LYS A 358 26.45 -22.40 53.91
CA LYS A 358 27.44 -21.77 54.81
C LYS A 358 26.78 -20.81 55.79
N GLU A 359 25.80 -20.03 55.34
CA GLU A 359 25.02 -19.13 56.19
C GLU A 359 24.21 -19.93 57.23
N SER A 360 23.54 -21.01 56.82
CA SER A 360 22.79 -21.91 57.70
C SER A 360 23.68 -22.55 58.78
N ARG A 361 24.86 -23.06 58.40
CA ARG A 361 25.86 -23.59 59.36
C ARG A 361 26.33 -22.51 60.34
N LEU A 362 26.56 -21.27 59.87
CA LEU A 362 26.97 -20.16 60.72
C LEU A 362 25.87 -19.75 61.72
N GLU A 363 24.61 -19.72 61.28
CA GLU A 363 23.49 -19.53 62.21
C GLU A 363 23.36 -20.66 63.23
N GLU A 364 23.61 -21.91 62.85
CA GLU A 364 23.59 -23.07 63.75
C GLU A 364 24.72 -22.97 64.80
N GLU A 365 25.94 -22.61 64.41
CA GLU A 365 27.02 -22.30 65.35
C GLU A 365 26.65 -21.16 66.32
N LEU A 366 26.02 -20.09 65.83
CA LEU A 366 25.57 -18.97 66.67
C LEU A 366 24.45 -19.38 67.65
N ARG A 367 23.46 -20.17 67.19
CA ARG A 367 22.40 -20.74 68.04
C ARG A 367 22.98 -21.64 69.14
N ASN A 368 23.94 -22.49 68.80
CA ASN A 368 24.62 -23.38 69.75
C ASN A 368 25.44 -22.61 70.80
N ARG A 369 26.12 -21.52 70.42
CA ARG A 369 26.80 -20.63 71.39
C ARG A 369 25.80 -19.94 72.34
N TYR A 370 24.69 -19.44 71.81
CA TYR A 370 23.67 -18.75 72.59
C TYR A 370 23.02 -19.65 73.65
N GLU A 371 22.63 -20.88 73.29
CA GLU A 371 22.06 -21.83 74.25
C GLU A 371 23.08 -22.28 75.31
N ALA A 372 24.37 -22.38 74.97
CA ALA A 372 25.43 -22.66 75.94
C ALA A 372 25.64 -21.52 76.96
N GLU A 373 25.60 -20.25 76.52
CA GLU A 373 25.70 -19.08 77.40
C GLU A 373 24.48 -18.94 78.32
N LYS A 374 23.28 -19.14 77.76
CA LYS A 374 22.00 -19.19 78.46
C LYS A 374 21.98 -20.29 79.54
N LEU A 375 22.52 -21.47 79.26
CA LEU A 375 22.68 -22.55 80.25
C LEU A 375 23.64 -22.15 81.38
N ARG A 376 24.76 -21.48 81.08
CA ARG A 376 25.71 -20.97 82.09
C ARG A 376 25.05 -19.97 83.02
N LEU A 377 24.27 -19.04 82.47
CA LEU A 377 23.52 -18.04 83.25
C LEU A 377 22.47 -18.69 84.18
N ALA A 378 21.80 -19.75 83.74
CA ALA A 378 20.86 -20.51 84.59
C ALA A 378 21.59 -21.21 85.77
N GLN A 379 22.78 -21.77 85.54
CA GLN A 379 23.61 -22.36 86.60
C GLN A 379 24.10 -21.30 87.61
N GLU A 380 24.51 -20.12 87.13
CA GLU A 380 24.89 -18.99 87.99
C GLU A 380 23.71 -18.45 88.84
N GLN A 381 22.47 -18.58 88.37
CA GLN A 381 21.27 -18.23 89.13
C GLN A 381 20.93 -19.30 90.19
N ALA A 382 20.99 -20.59 89.83
CA ALA A 382 20.70 -21.69 90.75
C ALA A 382 21.61 -21.67 92.00
N HIS A 383 22.92 -21.41 91.82
CA HIS A 383 23.86 -21.28 92.93
C HIS A 383 23.62 -20.06 93.84
N ARG A 384 22.91 -19.02 93.38
CA ARG A 384 22.48 -17.90 94.25
C ARG A 384 21.30 -18.32 95.12
N HIS A 385 20.30 -18.97 94.52
CA HIS A 385 19.13 -19.45 95.27
C HIS A 385 19.50 -20.44 96.37
N GLU A 386 20.41 -21.37 96.11
CA GLU A 386 20.86 -22.34 97.12
C GLU A 386 21.60 -21.70 98.32
N ARG A 387 22.22 -20.52 98.14
CA ARG A 387 22.79 -19.73 99.24
C ARG A 387 21.70 -19.08 100.09
N THR A 388 20.76 -18.38 99.46
CA THR A 388 19.66 -17.71 100.19
C THR A 388 18.78 -18.69 100.96
N ASP A 389 18.54 -19.89 100.42
CA ASP A 389 17.76 -20.94 101.08
C ASP A 389 18.39 -21.46 102.39
N LYS A 390 19.73 -21.39 102.50
CA LYS A 390 20.46 -21.78 103.71
C LYS A 390 20.40 -20.69 104.79
N GLU A 391 20.47 -19.43 104.40
CA GLU A 391 20.37 -18.28 105.31
C GLU A 391 18.96 -18.16 105.94
N VAL A 392 17.90 -18.39 105.16
CA VAL A 392 16.51 -18.35 105.67
C VAL A 392 16.26 -19.39 106.77
N ARG A 393 16.67 -20.64 106.54
CA ARG A 393 16.42 -21.76 107.50
C ARG A 393 17.16 -21.58 108.83
N GLU A 394 18.25 -20.82 108.87
CA GLU A 394 18.97 -20.51 110.11
C GLU A 394 18.33 -19.34 110.88
N ALA A 395 17.71 -18.38 110.17
CA ALA A 395 16.93 -17.30 110.78
C ALA A 395 15.63 -17.79 111.44
N GLU A 396 14.92 -18.74 110.83
CA GLU A 396 13.67 -19.31 111.37
C GLU A 396 13.90 -20.02 112.71
N ARG A 397 14.99 -20.80 112.83
CA ARG A 397 15.37 -21.47 114.09
C ARG A 397 15.63 -20.50 115.24
N ARG A 398 16.10 -19.28 114.95
CA ARG A 398 16.29 -18.23 115.97
C ARG A 398 14.98 -17.56 116.40
N ARG A 399 13.95 -17.54 115.55
CA ARG A 399 12.61 -17.01 115.92
C ARG A 399 11.86 -17.94 116.86
N ALA A 400 11.78 -19.23 116.53
CA ALA A 400 11.06 -20.22 117.34
C ALA A 400 11.56 -20.27 118.80
N ALA A 401 12.88 -20.21 119.01
CA ALA A 401 13.49 -20.18 120.35
C ALA A 401 13.18 -18.90 121.16
N SER A 402 12.81 -17.79 120.49
CA SER A 402 12.43 -16.53 121.15
C SER A 402 10.95 -16.48 121.53
N GLU A 403 10.08 -17.20 120.82
CA GLU A 403 8.63 -17.21 121.06
C GLU A 403 8.28 -18.07 122.27
N GLU A 404 8.93 -19.24 122.42
CA GLU A 404 8.76 -20.11 123.58
C GLU A 404 9.22 -19.45 124.90
N ALA A 405 10.25 -18.62 124.84
CA ALA A 405 10.73 -17.83 125.97
C ALA A 405 9.70 -16.77 126.43
N ASN A 406 9.03 -16.11 125.48
CA ASN A 406 8.03 -15.08 125.77
C ASN A 406 6.73 -15.67 126.36
N GLN A 407 6.29 -16.84 125.90
CA GLN A 407 5.09 -17.51 126.46
C GLN A 407 5.28 -17.84 127.96
N ARG A 408 6.44 -18.39 128.33
CA ARG A 408 6.78 -18.73 129.72
C ARG A 408 6.97 -17.50 130.64
N ALA A 409 7.09 -16.30 130.09
CA ALA A 409 7.10 -15.05 130.84
C ALA A 409 5.67 -14.53 131.11
N LEU A 410 4.82 -14.52 130.08
CA LEU A 410 3.44 -14.00 130.15
C LEU A 410 2.55 -14.79 131.13
N GLU A 411 2.78 -16.10 131.24
CA GLU A 411 2.06 -16.99 132.17
C GLU A 411 2.33 -16.63 133.64
N ARG A 412 3.57 -16.21 133.95
CA ARG A 412 4.01 -15.79 135.30
C ARG A 412 3.50 -14.41 135.72
N GLU A 413 3.13 -13.55 134.79
CA GLU A 413 2.43 -12.30 135.12
C GLU A 413 0.96 -12.54 135.49
N ARG A 414 0.28 -13.47 134.80
CA ARG A 414 -1.14 -13.79 135.08
C ARG A 414 -1.35 -14.29 136.50
N GLU A 415 -0.55 -15.28 136.95
CA GLU A 415 -0.62 -15.78 138.34
C GLU A 415 -0.36 -14.69 139.40
N ARG A 416 0.37 -13.62 139.03
CA ARG A 416 0.67 -12.50 139.92
C ARG A 416 -0.51 -11.53 140.01
N ALA A 417 -1.10 -11.18 138.87
CA ALA A 417 -2.23 -10.27 138.77
C ALA A 417 -3.50 -10.82 139.47
N GLU A 418 -3.76 -12.12 139.39
CA GLU A 418 -4.91 -12.75 140.06
C GLU A 418 -4.80 -12.66 141.60
N ARG A 419 -3.59 -12.88 142.15
CA ARG A 419 -3.33 -12.76 143.59
C ARG A 419 -3.49 -11.32 144.10
N GLU A 420 -3.11 -10.32 143.29
CA GLU A 420 -3.34 -8.91 143.63
C GLU A 420 -4.83 -8.53 143.54
N GLN A 421 -5.59 -9.02 142.54
CA GLN A 421 -7.03 -8.78 142.48
C GLN A 421 -7.77 -9.35 143.70
N GLN A 422 -7.41 -10.55 144.16
CA GLN A 422 -8.05 -11.16 145.32
C GLN A 422 -7.71 -10.39 146.61
N ALA A 423 -6.45 -9.99 146.79
CA ALA A 423 -6.00 -9.17 147.92
C ALA A 423 -6.49 -7.71 147.89
N ALA A 424 -7.09 -7.24 146.79
CA ALA A 424 -7.76 -5.94 146.69
C ALA A 424 -9.22 -6.01 147.15
N ARG A 425 -9.95 -7.08 146.79
CA ARG A 425 -11.37 -7.27 147.13
C ARG A 425 -11.58 -7.33 148.66
N GLU A 426 -10.77 -8.10 149.38
CA GLU A 426 -10.84 -8.19 150.85
C GLU A 426 -10.57 -6.87 151.59
N ARG A 427 -9.85 -5.91 150.96
CA ARG A 427 -9.62 -4.58 151.55
C ARG A 427 -10.85 -3.69 151.36
N HIS A 428 -11.38 -3.65 150.14
CA HIS A 428 -12.58 -2.89 149.80
C HIS A 428 -13.79 -3.34 150.64
N GLU A 429 -13.91 -4.62 150.96
CA GLU A 429 -15.00 -5.17 151.78
C GLU A 429 -14.93 -4.67 153.23
N ARG A 430 -13.73 -4.72 153.85
CA ARG A 430 -13.48 -4.18 155.20
C ARG A 430 -13.64 -2.66 155.29
N GLU A 431 -13.33 -1.95 154.22
CA GLU A 431 -13.44 -0.49 154.13
C GLU A 431 -14.92 -0.04 154.03
N MET A 432 -15.73 -0.76 153.26
CA MET A 432 -17.17 -0.51 153.13
C MET A 432 -17.95 -0.80 154.43
N GLU A 433 -17.58 -1.83 155.20
CA GLU A 433 -18.23 -2.10 156.50
C GLU A 433 -17.89 -1.01 157.55
N LYS A 434 -16.67 -0.47 157.52
CA LYS A 434 -16.29 0.70 158.34
C LYS A 434 -17.14 1.94 157.99
N ILE A 435 -17.33 2.20 156.70
CA ILE A 435 -18.18 3.29 156.20
C ILE A 435 -19.65 3.11 156.65
N ARG A 436 -20.15 1.88 156.80
CA ARG A 436 -21.51 1.63 157.31
C ARG A 436 -21.68 2.08 158.77
N LEU A 437 -20.73 1.72 159.63
CA LEU A 437 -20.78 1.99 161.09
C LEU A 437 -20.63 3.48 161.45
N ASP A 438 -19.81 4.24 160.70
CA ASP A 438 -19.68 5.67 160.97
C ASP A 438 -20.92 6.47 160.49
N ARG A 439 -21.63 5.99 159.46
CA ARG A 439 -22.87 6.61 158.96
C ARG A 439 -24.05 6.51 159.93
N GLU A 440 -24.14 5.42 160.70
CA GLU A 440 -25.14 5.26 161.76
C GLU A 440 -24.89 6.25 162.93
N ARG A 441 -23.62 6.55 163.23
CA ARG A 441 -23.21 7.52 164.27
C ARG A 441 -23.47 8.97 163.88
N GLU A 442 -23.40 9.33 162.60
CA GLU A 442 -23.78 10.68 162.14
C GLU A 442 -25.30 10.89 162.19
N MET A 443 -26.10 9.89 161.83
CA MET A 443 -27.57 9.95 161.91
C MET A 443 -28.07 10.21 163.34
N GLU A 444 -27.43 9.62 164.35
CA GLU A 444 -27.80 9.87 165.75
C GLU A 444 -27.39 11.26 166.27
N LYS A 445 -26.24 11.80 165.82
CA LYS A 445 -25.86 13.20 166.10
C LYS A 445 -26.87 14.18 165.52
N PHE A 446 -27.26 13.99 164.25
CA PHE A 446 -28.21 14.87 163.56
C PHE A 446 -29.58 14.94 164.27
N ARG A 447 -30.02 13.83 164.89
CA ARG A 447 -31.26 13.80 165.69
C ARG A 447 -31.16 14.67 166.96
N LEU A 448 -30.02 14.64 167.65
CA LEU A 448 -29.77 15.43 168.87
C LEU A 448 -29.53 16.92 168.60
N GLU A 449 -29.00 17.26 167.42
CA GLU A 449 -28.78 18.65 167.01
C GLU A 449 -30.11 19.37 166.74
N LYS A 450 -31.06 18.67 166.10
CA LYS A 450 -32.39 19.21 165.79
C LYS A 450 -33.25 19.51 167.02
N GLU A 451 -33.21 18.67 168.06
CA GLU A 451 -33.86 18.95 169.36
C GLU A 451 -33.29 20.22 170.06
N ARG A 452 -32.09 20.65 169.66
CA ARG A 452 -31.40 21.82 170.21
C ARG A 452 -31.90 23.12 169.56
N GLU A 453 -32.11 23.10 168.25
CA GLU A 453 -32.66 24.24 167.49
C GLU A 453 -34.10 24.57 167.91
N GLU A 454 -34.96 23.56 168.13
CA GLU A 454 -36.34 23.76 168.56
C GLU A 454 -36.42 24.45 169.94
N ARG A 455 -35.47 24.18 170.84
CA ARG A 455 -35.36 24.86 172.15
C ARG A 455 -34.82 26.29 172.02
N GLN A 456 -33.92 26.53 171.08
CA GLN A 456 -33.40 27.87 170.77
C GLN A 456 -34.55 28.79 170.28
N TYR A 457 -35.37 28.29 169.34
CA TYR A 457 -36.49 29.01 168.76
C TYR A 457 -37.55 29.42 169.82
N HIS A 458 -37.84 28.54 170.77
CA HIS A 458 -38.77 28.86 171.87
C HIS A 458 -38.24 29.93 172.85
N ALA A 459 -36.93 30.01 173.06
CA ALA A 459 -36.33 31.00 173.96
C ALA A 459 -36.39 32.43 173.39
N ASP A 460 -36.16 32.61 172.09
CA ASP A 460 -36.25 33.93 171.45
C ASP A 460 -37.70 34.44 171.33
N MET A 461 -38.70 33.53 171.27
CA MET A 461 -40.12 33.89 171.32
C MET A 461 -40.53 34.55 172.65
N GLU A 462 -40.10 34.02 173.81
CA GLU A 462 -40.35 34.69 175.11
C GLU A 462 -39.67 36.07 175.18
N LYS A 463 -38.45 36.15 174.63
CA LYS A 463 -37.62 37.37 174.64
C LYS A 463 -38.23 38.49 173.78
N GLN A 464 -38.85 38.16 172.65
CA GLN A 464 -39.65 39.12 171.88
C GLN A 464 -40.90 39.56 172.63
N ARG A 465 -41.62 38.65 173.30
CA ARG A 465 -42.87 38.98 174.01
C ARG A 465 -42.64 40.04 175.10
N ARG A 466 -41.62 39.86 175.95
CA ARG A 466 -41.27 40.84 177.00
C ARG A 466 -40.82 42.19 176.45
N ASN A 467 -40.16 42.22 175.29
CA ASN A 467 -39.79 43.46 174.60
C ASN A 467 -41.00 44.21 174.03
N ASN A 468 -42.04 43.50 173.59
CA ASN A 468 -43.26 44.11 173.09
C ASN A 468 -44.16 44.62 174.24
N GLU A 469 -44.32 43.84 175.31
CA GLU A 469 -45.00 44.26 176.55
C GLU A 469 -44.37 45.55 177.13
N ALA A 470 -43.03 45.65 177.13
CA ALA A 470 -42.32 46.89 177.52
C ALA A 470 -42.53 48.06 176.54
N ARG A 471 -42.63 47.78 175.23
CA ARG A 471 -42.88 48.79 174.20
C ARG A 471 -44.29 49.37 174.27
N GLU A 472 -45.31 48.56 174.52
CA GLU A 472 -46.68 49.04 174.69
C GLU A 472 -46.79 49.97 175.91
N HIS A 473 -46.12 49.62 177.01
CA HIS A 473 -46.08 50.46 178.21
C HIS A 473 -45.35 51.80 177.99
N ALA A 474 -44.27 51.82 177.20
CA ALA A 474 -43.56 53.05 176.83
C ALA A 474 -44.34 53.89 175.80
N MET A 475 -44.99 53.26 174.82
CA MET A 475 -45.75 53.94 173.77
C MET A 475 -47.08 54.52 174.28
N ALA A 476 -47.66 53.92 175.32
CA ALA A 476 -48.75 54.55 176.08
C ALA A 476 -48.31 55.85 176.78
N GLU A 477 -47.05 55.94 177.22
CA GLU A 477 -46.47 57.16 177.77
C GLU A 477 -46.07 58.17 176.67
N GLU A 478 -45.62 57.69 175.50
CA GLU A 478 -45.27 58.56 174.36
C GLU A 478 -46.51 59.15 173.66
N ASN A 479 -47.60 58.39 173.51
CA ASN A 479 -48.89 58.94 173.06
C ASN A 479 -49.35 60.08 173.99
N ARG A 480 -49.06 59.97 175.29
CA ARG A 480 -49.32 61.00 176.30
C ARG A 480 -48.46 62.26 176.15
N LYS A 481 -47.35 62.19 175.41
CA LYS A 481 -46.43 63.31 175.11
C LYS A 481 -46.58 63.84 173.67
N LYS A 482 -46.95 63.01 172.68
CA LYS A 482 -47.22 63.47 171.31
C LYS A 482 -48.64 64.03 171.13
N GLN A 483 -49.61 63.67 171.97
CA GLN A 483 -50.81 64.50 172.14
C GLN A 483 -50.52 65.87 172.80
N GLN A 484 -49.31 66.08 173.33
CA GLN A 484 -48.81 67.38 173.78
C GLN A 484 -47.88 68.05 172.75
N GLN A 485 -47.65 67.44 171.56
CA GLN A 485 -46.66 67.91 170.61
C GLN A 485 -47.09 67.77 169.12
N MET A 486 -47.41 68.92 168.52
CA MET A 486 -47.09 69.30 167.12
C MET A 486 -47.66 68.37 166.00
N GLN A 487 -48.80 68.63 165.33
CA GLN A 487 -49.40 69.90 164.88
C GLN A 487 -48.65 70.53 163.60
N GLU A 488 -48.35 69.75 162.47
CA GLU A 488 -47.36 69.96 161.28
C GLU A 488 -47.59 69.55 159.69
N ILE A 489 -46.75 68.75 158.91
CA ILE A 489 -46.30 68.86 157.39
C ILE A 489 -46.63 67.79 156.17
N LEU A 490 -46.12 67.92 154.87
CA LEU A 490 -46.44 67.18 153.52
C LEU A 490 -45.36 67.02 152.31
N ASP A 491 -45.58 66.27 151.13
CA ASP A 491 -44.61 65.98 149.94
C ASP A 491 -45.09 65.74 148.38
N ARG A 492 -44.36 65.06 147.40
CA ARG A 492 -44.28 65.22 145.85
C ARG A 492 -44.33 64.00 144.76
N LYS A 493 -43.70 64.01 143.48
CA LYS A 493 -44.09 63.25 142.15
C LYS A 493 -43.01 62.71 141.03
N GLU A 494 -43.35 62.32 139.73
CA GLU A 494 -42.65 61.35 138.71
C GLU A 494 -42.62 61.52 137.07
N SER A 495 -42.01 60.63 136.18
CA SER A 495 -41.72 60.77 134.66
C SER A 495 -41.76 59.51 133.61
N LYS A 496 -41.28 59.51 132.29
CA LYS A 496 -41.57 58.56 131.07
C LYS A 496 -40.47 58.54 129.86
N SER A 497 -40.32 57.88 128.60
CA SER A 497 -40.88 56.85 127.57
C SER A 497 -40.00 56.57 126.20
N GLN A 498 -40.25 55.58 125.21
CA GLN A 498 -39.37 55.17 123.97
C GLN A 498 -39.95 54.23 122.76
N ASN A 499 -39.43 54.14 121.44
CA ASN A 499 -39.34 52.94 120.40
C ASN A 499 -39.00 53.08 118.79
N PRO A 500 -38.59 52.02 117.93
CA PRO A 500 -38.11 52.03 116.43
C PRO A 500 -38.33 50.80 115.34
N ALA A 501 -38.01 50.84 113.96
CA ALA A 501 -37.99 49.70 112.86
C ALA A 501 -37.48 49.94 111.31
N THR A 502 -37.15 48.94 110.36
CA THR A 502 -36.89 48.98 108.78
C THR A 502 -36.44 47.67 107.93
N TYR A 503 -36.59 47.46 106.53
CA TYR A 503 -35.99 46.33 105.61
C TYR A 503 -36.10 46.27 103.95
N TRP A 504 -35.40 45.33 103.17
CA TRP A 504 -35.43 44.75 101.69
C TRP A 504 -34.92 45.47 100.32
N HIS A 505 -34.70 44.68 99.19
CA HIS A 505 -34.84 44.92 97.65
C HIS A 505 -33.74 45.51 96.64
N GLY A 506 -33.82 45.26 95.28
CA GLY A 506 -33.13 46.05 94.16
C GLY A 506 -32.74 45.40 92.75
N ALA A 507 -32.61 46.15 91.61
CA ALA A 507 -32.35 45.62 90.21
C ALA A 507 -31.60 46.51 89.13
N ALA A 508 -31.05 45.86 88.05
CA ALA A 508 -30.82 46.21 86.61
C ALA A 508 -29.91 47.38 86.01
N ASP A 509 -29.04 46.96 85.05
CA ASP A 509 -28.63 47.56 83.71
C ASP A 509 -27.50 48.64 83.50
N LYS A 510 -26.81 48.50 82.34
CA LYS A 510 -25.91 49.38 81.51
C LYS A 510 -24.77 50.28 82.09
N ALA A 511 -23.53 49.82 81.83
CA ALA A 511 -22.48 50.43 80.97
C ALA A 511 -21.60 51.67 81.36
N PHE A 512 -20.32 51.54 80.95
CA PHE A 512 -19.30 52.55 80.55
C PHE A 512 -18.30 53.20 81.56
N SER A 513 -17.03 52.79 81.39
CA SER A 513 -15.79 53.62 81.44
C SER A 513 -15.02 53.94 82.75
N SER A 514 -13.84 53.30 82.84
CA SER A 514 -12.50 53.88 83.07
C SER A 514 -11.88 54.07 84.48
N LYS A 515 -10.66 53.49 84.60
CA LYS A 515 -9.44 53.94 85.31
C LYS A 515 -9.39 53.97 86.86
N LEU A 516 -8.67 52.98 87.42
CA LEU A 516 -7.38 53.10 88.20
C LEU A 516 -7.30 54.00 89.47
N PRO A 517 -6.27 53.87 90.37
CA PRO A 517 -5.22 52.84 90.53
C PRO A 517 -4.93 52.37 92.00
N ARG A 518 -4.12 51.29 92.17
CA ARG A 518 -3.32 50.91 93.39
C ARG A 518 -4.11 50.55 94.67
N GLY A 519 -3.58 49.78 95.64
CA GLY A 519 -2.33 49.00 95.73
C GLY A 519 -1.97 48.66 97.20
N TYR A 520 -0.93 47.84 97.44
CA TYR A 520 -0.31 47.52 98.76
C TYR A 520 -1.18 46.71 99.77
N GLU A 521 -0.67 46.01 100.81
CA GLU A 521 0.56 45.18 100.98
C GLU A 521 0.56 44.45 102.37
N GLY A 522 1.32 43.35 102.51
CA GLY A 522 1.95 42.91 103.79
C GLY A 522 1.09 42.30 104.92
N SER A 523 1.65 41.66 105.97
CA SER A 523 3.06 41.24 106.21
C SER A 523 3.19 40.20 107.37
N ARG A 524 4.38 39.57 107.51
CA ARG A 524 4.79 38.72 108.66
C ARG A 524 5.39 39.56 109.82
N PRO A 525 5.72 38.97 110.99
CA PRO A 525 7.15 38.74 111.36
C PRO A 525 7.40 37.43 112.18
N SER A 526 8.53 36.72 112.08
CA SER A 526 9.89 36.86 112.72
C SER A 526 9.96 36.47 114.22
N GLY A 527 11.03 35.85 114.74
CA GLY A 527 12.28 35.37 114.09
C GLY A 527 13.45 35.17 115.08
N ARG A 528 14.66 34.94 114.51
CA ARG A 528 15.97 34.63 115.15
C ARG A 528 16.08 33.25 115.81
#